data_AF-A0A970BM38-F1
#
_entry.id   AF-A0A970BM38-F1
#
_cell.length_a   1.000
_cell.length_b   1.000
_cell.length_c   1.000
_cell.angle_alpha   90.00
_cell.angle_beta   90.00
_cell.angle_gamma   90.00
#
_symmetry.space_group_name_H-M   'P 1'
#
loop_
_entity.id
_entity.type
_entity.pdbx_description
1 polymer ?
#
loop_
_entity_poly.entity_id
_entity_poly.type
_entity_poly.pdbx_seq_one_letter_code
_entity_poly.pdbx_strand_id
1 'polypeptide(L)'
;LYPNLNSKFYEEFVEYWTFIRKSSANSNIDMYSSFNCPNCGGDLSADMGDMCKCPYCGSITNSGEYDWVLSKITQADDYFINERHNIYTDKIIDKVEEISSEDENFAVQIIEDKVSNGYLQIETAKVFKDANYIKRFVTDNYLNKFQYKLNQESNFYYNRIFLNDVKLIGALSKDRKNILTVAVTCSYQRVIINNRDKAIIFDSVVKSKKEVVFISRDINAKENKGSIYAKQCSNCGGTILDTTNINCSYCGNILNSESTDWIISDIMTYEDYYTFLSENHNLFMANISPKKLEKIYKNRDYAFNNILVMIAADGIFEEEEIHFAKKLARKWGYSIKKIEGILDMAKNKLLVIRMPEDKKDKQKIYKLMEKAAAVDGNISAEERALLDEVKREIDN
;
A
#
# COMPACT_ATOMS: atom_id res chain seq x y z
N LEU A 1 -12.25 17.22 16.90
CA LEU A 1 -11.86 17.55 15.50
C LEU A 1 -10.67 18.51 15.58
N TYR A 2 -9.63 18.29 14.77
CA TYR A 2 -8.37 19.05 14.79
C TYR A 2 -8.23 19.92 13.52
N PRO A 3 -8.80 21.14 13.47
CA PRO A 3 -8.84 21.94 12.23
C PRO A 3 -7.45 22.32 11.69
N ASN A 4 -6.44 22.37 12.58
CA ASN A 4 -5.05 22.66 12.22
C ASN A 4 -4.40 21.58 11.33
N LEU A 5 -5.03 20.42 11.19
CA LEU A 5 -4.58 19.34 10.32
C LEU A 5 -5.27 19.37 8.94
N ASN A 6 -6.33 20.17 8.79
CA ASN A 6 -7.03 20.29 7.53
C ASN A 6 -6.21 21.09 6.53
N SER A 7 -6.23 20.63 5.29
CA SER A 7 -5.53 21.25 4.19
C SER A 7 -6.41 21.21 2.94
N LYS A 8 -6.55 22.35 2.25
CA LYS A 8 -7.36 22.45 1.04
C LYS A 8 -6.46 22.87 -0.10
N PHE A 9 -6.42 22.05 -1.15
CA PHE A 9 -5.65 22.31 -2.36
C PHE A 9 -6.54 22.06 -3.58
N TYR A 10 -6.15 22.69 -4.69
CA TYR A 10 -6.76 22.47 -5.99
C TYR A 10 -5.67 21.96 -6.91
N GLU A 11 -5.84 20.77 -7.45
CA GLU A 11 -4.92 20.18 -8.42
C GLU A 11 -5.68 19.52 -9.55
N GLU A 12 -5.09 19.53 -10.75
CA GLU A 12 -5.50 18.64 -11.82
C GLU A 12 -4.78 17.31 -11.65
N PHE A 13 -5.52 16.21 -11.55
CA PHE A 13 -4.96 14.88 -11.42
C PHE A 13 -5.60 13.91 -12.42
N VAL A 14 -4.90 12.81 -12.69
CA VAL A 14 -5.38 11.74 -13.57
C VAL A 14 -5.34 10.43 -12.78
N GLU A 15 -6.40 9.64 -12.94
CA GLU A 15 -6.52 8.31 -12.32
C GLU A 15 -6.79 7.24 -13.37
N TYR A 16 -6.32 6.05 -13.06
CA TYR A 16 -6.59 4.83 -13.80
C TYR A 16 -7.44 3.92 -12.93
N TRP A 17 -8.63 3.60 -13.42
CA TRP A 17 -9.63 2.82 -12.71
C TRP A 17 -9.68 1.42 -13.32
N THR A 18 -9.34 0.40 -12.52
CA THR A 18 -9.34 -1.00 -12.93
C THR A 18 -10.61 -1.69 -12.44
N PHE A 19 -11.33 -2.30 -13.38
CA PHE A 19 -12.52 -3.09 -13.12
C PHE A 19 -12.24 -4.57 -13.38
N ILE A 20 -12.86 -5.45 -12.59
CA ILE A 20 -12.77 -6.91 -12.75
C ILE A 20 -14.15 -7.54 -12.83
N ARG A 21 -14.27 -8.61 -13.60
CA ARG A 21 -15.46 -9.46 -13.68
C ARG A 21 -15.02 -10.92 -13.85
N LYS A 22 -15.72 -11.84 -13.18
CA LYS A 22 -15.48 -13.28 -13.33
C LYS A 22 -15.76 -13.67 -14.78
N SER A 23 -14.89 -14.50 -15.36
CA SER A 23 -15.05 -14.97 -16.74
C SER A 23 -16.34 -15.78 -16.94
N SER A 24 -16.84 -16.42 -15.89
CA SER A 24 -18.10 -17.17 -15.87
C SER A 24 -19.33 -16.34 -15.50
N ALA A 25 -19.20 -15.03 -15.27
CA ALA A 25 -20.34 -14.16 -14.97
C ALA A 25 -21.35 -14.12 -16.13
N ASN A 26 -22.64 -14.15 -15.81
CA ASN A 26 -23.69 -14.10 -16.82
C ASN A 26 -23.80 -12.69 -17.41
N SER A 27 -23.52 -12.56 -18.71
CA SER A 27 -23.52 -11.27 -19.42
C SER A 27 -24.86 -10.54 -19.46
N ASN A 28 -25.96 -11.21 -19.12
CA ASN A 28 -27.30 -10.62 -19.13
C ASN A 28 -27.70 -9.96 -17.81
N ILE A 29 -26.86 -10.07 -16.77
CA ILE A 29 -27.09 -9.43 -15.49
C ILE A 29 -26.53 -8.01 -15.57
N ASP A 30 -27.39 -7.01 -15.35
CA ASP A 30 -27.02 -5.60 -15.27
C ASP A 30 -27.23 -5.11 -13.83
N MET A 31 -26.12 -4.80 -13.15
CA MET A 31 -26.15 -4.35 -11.76
C MET A 31 -26.34 -2.84 -11.62
N TYR A 32 -26.14 -2.07 -12.69
CA TYR A 32 -26.02 -0.61 -12.62
C TYR A 32 -27.26 0.12 -13.09
N SER A 33 -28.11 -0.51 -13.90
CA SER A 33 -29.38 0.09 -14.37
C SER A 33 -30.54 -0.07 -13.40
N SER A 34 -30.36 -0.76 -12.27
CA SER A 34 -31.39 -0.92 -11.24
C SER A 34 -30.78 -0.95 -9.84
N PHE A 35 -31.58 -0.68 -8.82
CA PHE A 35 -31.19 -0.88 -7.42
C PHE A 35 -31.51 -2.28 -6.92
N ASN A 36 -31.72 -3.27 -7.81
CA ASN A 36 -32.08 -4.62 -7.40
C ASN A 36 -30.87 -5.54 -7.29
N CYS A 37 -30.97 -6.53 -6.41
CA CYS A 37 -29.96 -7.54 -6.24
C CYS A 37 -29.79 -8.34 -7.54
N PRO A 38 -28.57 -8.46 -8.09
CA PRO A 38 -28.33 -9.19 -9.35
C PRO A 38 -28.65 -10.68 -9.26
N ASN A 39 -28.72 -11.24 -8.04
CA ASN A 39 -29.00 -12.65 -7.82
C ASN A 39 -30.50 -12.95 -7.57
N CYS A 40 -31.16 -12.18 -6.69
CA CYS A 40 -32.54 -12.48 -6.28
C CYS A 40 -33.58 -11.45 -6.72
N GLY A 41 -33.17 -10.33 -7.32
CA GLY A 41 -34.07 -9.24 -7.71
C GLY A 41 -34.62 -8.40 -6.55
N GLY A 42 -34.25 -8.70 -5.30
CA GLY A 42 -34.67 -7.93 -4.12
C GLY A 42 -34.06 -6.53 -4.09
N ASP A 43 -34.84 -5.54 -3.64
CA ASP A 43 -34.46 -4.13 -3.61
C ASP A 43 -33.29 -3.85 -2.66
N LEU A 44 -32.13 -3.50 -3.22
CA LEU A 44 -30.96 -3.12 -2.44
C LEU A 44 -31.21 -1.74 -1.83
N SER A 45 -31.15 -1.66 -0.50
CA SER A 45 -31.25 -0.39 0.21
C SER A 45 -30.15 0.58 -0.24
N ALA A 46 -30.40 1.89 -0.12
CA ALA A 46 -29.36 2.89 -0.37
C ALA A 46 -28.15 2.74 0.58
N ASP A 47 -28.39 2.19 1.78
CA ASP A 47 -27.36 1.81 2.73
C ASP A 47 -27.21 0.29 2.73
N MET A 48 -26.14 -0.21 2.11
CA MET A 48 -25.79 -1.63 2.06
C MET A 48 -24.68 -2.00 3.06
N GLY A 49 -24.30 -1.06 3.92
CA GLY A 49 -23.18 -1.19 4.86
C GLY A 49 -21.83 -1.53 4.22
N ASP A 50 -20.84 -1.83 5.06
CA ASP A 50 -19.46 -2.13 4.63
C ASP A 50 -19.32 -3.39 3.74
N MET A 51 -20.29 -4.31 3.81
CA MET A 51 -20.17 -5.63 3.18
C MET A 51 -20.89 -5.76 1.84
N CYS A 52 -21.65 -4.74 1.43
CA CYS A 52 -22.44 -4.77 0.20
C CYS A 52 -23.29 -6.05 0.09
N LYS A 53 -23.88 -6.49 1.20
CA LYS A 53 -24.59 -7.78 1.30
C LYS A 53 -26.09 -7.59 1.14
N CYS A 54 -26.68 -8.29 0.17
CA CYS A 54 -28.11 -8.30 -0.03
C CYS A 54 -28.82 -8.84 1.22
N PRO A 55 -29.80 -8.10 1.79
CA PRO A 55 -30.49 -8.54 3.00
C PRO A 55 -31.45 -9.72 2.77
N TYR A 56 -31.84 -9.98 1.50
CA TYR A 56 -32.80 -11.03 1.17
C TYR A 56 -32.13 -12.38 0.89
N CYS A 57 -31.13 -12.41 0.00
CA CYS A 57 -30.47 -13.65 -0.40
C CYS A 57 -29.03 -13.79 0.10
N GLY A 58 -28.45 -12.74 0.69
CA GLY A 58 -27.08 -12.76 1.19
C GLY A 58 -25.98 -12.62 0.14
N SER A 59 -26.32 -12.40 -1.14
CA SER A 59 -25.34 -12.12 -2.20
C SER A 59 -24.52 -10.88 -1.94
N ILE A 60 -23.25 -10.92 -2.32
CA ILE A 60 -22.30 -9.82 -2.17
C ILE A 60 -22.21 -9.06 -3.50
N THR A 61 -22.67 -7.82 -3.49
CA THR A 61 -22.87 -7.03 -4.73
C THR A 61 -21.62 -6.28 -5.16
N ASN A 62 -20.59 -6.17 -4.31
CA ASN A 62 -19.25 -5.71 -4.72
C ASN A 62 -18.32 -6.86 -5.13
N SER A 63 -18.87 -8.02 -5.49
CA SER A 63 -18.12 -9.14 -6.05
C SER A 63 -18.21 -9.14 -7.58
N GLY A 64 -17.13 -9.56 -8.25
CA GLY A 64 -17.10 -9.69 -9.71
C GLY A 64 -17.93 -10.86 -10.26
N GLU A 65 -18.75 -11.53 -9.45
CA GLU A 65 -19.54 -12.71 -9.86
C GLU A 65 -20.67 -12.39 -10.82
N TYR A 66 -21.19 -11.16 -10.76
CA TYR A 66 -22.38 -10.74 -11.50
C TYR A 66 -22.06 -9.77 -12.64
N ASP A 67 -21.33 -8.69 -12.35
CA ASP A 67 -20.96 -7.67 -13.31
C ASP A 67 -19.56 -7.11 -12.98
N TRP A 68 -19.06 -6.19 -13.81
CA TRP A 68 -17.79 -5.49 -13.57
C TRP A 68 -17.84 -4.73 -12.26
N VAL A 69 -16.88 -4.94 -11.36
CA VAL A 69 -16.73 -4.19 -10.11
C VAL A 69 -15.39 -3.47 -10.08
N LEU A 70 -15.35 -2.31 -9.43
CA LEU A 70 -14.11 -1.57 -9.20
C LEU A 70 -13.19 -2.38 -8.29
N SER A 71 -11.94 -2.61 -8.70
CA SER A 71 -10.92 -3.28 -7.90
C SER A 71 -9.82 -2.31 -7.47
N LYS A 72 -9.32 -1.46 -8.38
CA LYS A 72 -8.18 -0.57 -8.09
C LYS A 72 -8.37 0.81 -8.70
N ILE A 73 -8.01 1.85 -7.94
CA ILE A 73 -7.78 3.20 -8.46
C ILE A 73 -6.30 3.50 -8.27
N THR A 74 -5.61 3.88 -9.34
CA THR A 74 -4.18 4.23 -9.32
C THR A 74 -4.00 5.64 -9.87
N GLN A 75 -3.27 6.50 -9.15
CA GLN A 75 -2.92 7.82 -9.67
C GLN A 75 -1.92 7.70 -10.83
N ALA A 76 -1.98 8.62 -11.79
CA ALA A 76 -1.19 8.52 -13.01
C ALA A 76 0.32 8.44 -12.77
N ASP A 77 0.84 9.18 -11.80
CA ASP A 77 2.25 9.13 -11.43
C ASP A 77 2.66 7.71 -11.08
N ASP A 78 1.90 7.06 -10.20
CA ASP A 78 2.17 5.68 -9.77
C ASP A 78 1.88 4.66 -10.90
N TYR A 79 0.86 4.88 -11.74
CA TYR A 79 0.51 3.99 -12.87
C TYR A 79 1.64 3.87 -13.90
N PHE A 80 2.22 4.99 -14.34
CA PHE A 80 3.30 4.96 -15.35
C PHE A 80 4.61 4.40 -14.81
N ILE A 81 4.84 4.54 -13.50
CA ILE A 81 5.97 3.88 -12.83
C ILE A 81 5.77 2.36 -12.91
N ASN A 82 4.55 1.87 -12.70
CA ASN A 82 4.28 0.44 -12.67
C ASN A 82 4.31 -0.21 -14.06
N GLU A 83 3.67 0.40 -15.07
CA GLU A 83 3.58 -0.15 -16.44
C GLU A 83 4.91 -0.22 -17.20
N ARG A 84 5.84 0.71 -16.92
CA ARG A 84 7.17 0.70 -17.58
C ARG A 84 8.07 -0.42 -17.10
N HIS A 85 7.69 -1.06 -16.00
CA HIS A 85 8.47 -2.10 -15.37
C HIS A 85 7.61 -3.36 -15.44
N ASN A 86 7.80 -4.16 -16.50
CA ASN A 86 7.38 -5.55 -16.51
C ASN A 86 8.10 -6.28 -15.36
N ILE A 87 7.54 -6.13 -14.16
CA ILE A 87 7.90 -6.78 -12.91
C ILE A 87 7.60 -8.28 -13.05
N TYR A 88 6.62 -8.65 -13.87
CA TYR A 88 6.41 -10.04 -14.22
C TYR A 88 7.56 -10.55 -15.10
N THR A 89 8.45 -11.33 -14.49
CA THR A 89 9.26 -12.26 -15.26
C THR A 89 8.35 -13.37 -15.79
N ASP A 90 8.66 -13.94 -16.96
CA ASP A 90 7.91 -15.06 -17.56
C ASP A 90 7.60 -16.14 -16.51
N LYS A 91 8.54 -16.40 -15.60
CA LYS A 91 8.40 -17.38 -14.54
C LYS A 91 7.35 -17.05 -13.46
N ILE A 92 7.12 -15.76 -13.15
CA ILE A 92 6.03 -15.38 -12.24
C ILE A 92 4.70 -15.61 -12.94
N ILE A 93 4.62 -15.31 -14.24
CA ILE A 93 3.43 -15.55 -15.06
C ILE A 93 3.11 -17.04 -15.06
N ASP A 94 4.09 -17.90 -15.36
CA ASP A 94 3.92 -19.35 -15.35
C ASP A 94 3.36 -19.85 -14.00
N LYS A 95 3.89 -19.34 -12.88
CA LYS A 95 3.44 -19.78 -11.55
C LYS A 95 2.05 -19.24 -11.19
N VAL A 96 1.74 -18.01 -11.59
CA VAL A 96 0.41 -17.41 -11.43
C VAL A 96 -0.62 -18.18 -12.25
N GLU A 97 -0.27 -18.60 -13.46
CA GLU A 97 -1.11 -19.44 -14.32
C GLU A 97 -1.33 -20.83 -13.71
N GLU A 98 -0.28 -21.45 -13.14
CA GLU A 98 -0.40 -22.71 -12.41
C GLU A 98 -1.42 -22.59 -11.26
N ILE A 99 -1.27 -21.59 -10.39
CA ILE A 99 -2.21 -21.34 -9.27
C ILE A 99 -3.63 -21.07 -9.79
N SER A 100 -3.75 -20.25 -10.84
CA SER A 100 -5.04 -19.93 -11.45
C SER A 100 -5.72 -21.13 -12.10
N SER A 101 -4.95 -22.12 -12.56
CA SER A 101 -5.49 -23.35 -13.16
C SER A 101 -6.04 -24.33 -12.11
N GLU A 102 -5.55 -24.23 -10.86
CA GLU A 102 -5.98 -25.06 -9.73
C GLU A 102 -7.10 -24.41 -8.90
N ASP A 103 -7.23 -23.08 -8.95
CA ASP A 103 -8.25 -22.31 -8.23
C ASP A 103 -8.97 -21.33 -9.17
N GLU A 104 -10.19 -21.67 -9.58
CA GLU A 104 -11.04 -20.83 -10.46
C GLU A 104 -11.45 -19.48 -9.83
N ASN A 105 -11.30 -19.34 -8.50
CA ASN A 105 -11.59 -18.10 -7.79
C ASN A 105 -10.32 -17.26 -7.53
N PHE A 106 -9.17 -17.68 -8.06
CA PHE A 106 -7.94 -16.93 -7.96
C PHE A 106 -7.89 -15.82 -9.02
N ALA A 107 -7.49 -14.63 -8.58
CA ALA A 107 -7.07 -13.55 -9.46
C ALA A 107 -6.00 -12.71 -8.73
N VAL A 108 -5.02 -12.20 -9.47
CA VAL A 108 -3.97 -11.34 -8.91
C VAL A 108 -4.56 -10.11 -8.22
N GLN A 109 -5.63 -9.54 -8.79
CA GLN A 109 -6.33 -8.39 -8.25
C GLN A 109 -6.98 -8.70 -6.89
N ILE A 110 -7.55 -9.89 -6.71
CA ILE A 110 -8.10 -10.32 -5.42
C ILE A 110 -7.00 -10.42 -4.36
N ILE A 111 -5.80 -10.85 -4.76
CA ILE A 111 -4.63 -10.90 -3.87
C ILE A 111 -4.17 -9.48 -3.49
N GLU A 112 -4.03 -8.59 -4.47
CA GLU A 112 -3.67 -7.18 -4.25
C GLU A 112 -4.70 -6.50 -3.33
N ASP A 113 -5.99 -6.77 -3.49
CA ASP A 113 -7.07 -6.23 -2.65
C ASP A 113 -7.02 -6.77 -1.21
N LYS A 114 -6.80 -8.10 -1.03
CA LYS A 114 -6.63 -8.70 0.30
C LYS A 114 -5.44 -8.10 1.04
N VAL A 115 -4.30 -7.96 0.35
CA VAL A 115 -3.10 -7.36 0.94
C VAL A 115 -3.32 -5.87 1.25
N SER A 116 -3.94 -5.11 0.35
CA SER A 116 -4.26 -3.69 0.57
C SER A 116 -5.08 -3.50 1.85
N ASN A 117 -6.18 -4.25 1.96
CA ASN A 117 -7.07 -4.15 3.11
C ASN A 117 -6.42 -4.68 4.39
N GLY A 118 -5.75 -5.84 4.33
CA GLY A 118 -5.02 -6.41 5.47
C GLY A 118 -3.92 -5.50 5.99
N TYR A 119 -3.18 -4.85 5.10
CA TYR A 119 -2.12 -3.92 5.46
C TYR A 119 -2.65 -2.68 6.18
N LEU A 120 -3.74 -2.06 5.70
CA LEU A 120 -4.37 -0.93 6.40
C LEU A 120 -4.94 -1.34 7.77
N GLN A 121 -5.46 -2.56 7.90
CA GLN A 121 -5.88 -3.10 9.20
C GLN A 121 -4.70 -3.34 10.14
N ILE A 122 -3.52 -3.74 9.62
CA ILE A 122 -2.28 -3.82 10.40
C ILE A 122 -1.81 -2.43 10.84
N GLU A 123 -1.83 -1.44 9.97
CA GLU A 123 -1.51 -0.05 10.33
C GLU A 123 -2.48 0.52 11.36
N THR A 124 -3.76 0.16 11.27
CA THR A 124 -4.78 0.47 12.28
C THR A 124 -4.43 -0.17 13.64
N ALA A 125 -4.03 -1.44 13.65
CA ALA A 125 -3.62 -2.14 14.85
C ALA A 125 -2.37 -1.52 15.53
N LYS A 126 -1.46 -0.92 14.74
CA LYS A 126 -0.31 -0.16 15.28
C LYS A 126 -0.76 1.09 16.04
N VAL A 127 -1.74 1.83 15.51
CA VAL A 127 -2.30 3.01 16.16
C VAL A 127 -3.04 2.63 17.45
N PHE A 128 -3.86 1.58 17.41
CA PHE A 128 -4.60 1.11 18.58
C PHE A 128 -3.76 0.32 19.61
N LYS A 129 -2.52 -0.03 19.25
CA LYS A 129 -1.64 -0.89 20.07
C LYS A 129 -2.28 -2.22 20.47
N ASP A 130 -3.05 -2.80 19.56
CA ASP A 130 -3.79 -4.03 19.82
C ASP A 130 -3.66 -5.02 18.66
N ALA A 131 -2.92 -6.11 18.90
CA ALA A 131 -2.72 -7.18 17.91
C ALA A 131 -3.99 -8.00 17.63
N ASN A 132 -5.04 -7.90 18.45
CA ASN A 132 -6.30 -8.62 18.20
C ASN A 132 -6.98 -8.18 16.90
N TYR A 133 -6.69 -6.97 16.42
CA TYR A 133 -7.23 -6.46 15.15
C TYR A 133 -6.74 -7.23 13.92
N ILE A 134 -5.63 -7.97 14.02
CA ILE A 134 -5.00 -8.62 12.86
C ILE A 134 -5.03 -10.14 12.93
N LYS A 135 -5.22 -10.71 14.14
CA LYS A 135 -5.04 -12.16 14.38
C LYS A 135 -5.87 -13.07 13.49
N ARG A 136 -7.00 -12.59 12.95
CA ARG A 136 -7.88 -13.39 12.08
C ARG A 136 -7.28 -13.66 10.70
N PHE A 137 -6.29 -12.89 10.25
CA PHE A 137 -5.76 -12.96 8.88
C PHE A 137 -4.24 -13.01 8.80
N VAL A 138 -3.56 -13.15 9.96
CA VAL A 138 -2.12 -13.33 10.04
C VAL A 138 -1.77 -14.66 10.70
N THR A 139 -0.60 -15.21 10.38
CA THR A 139 -0.06 -16.38 11.08
C THR A 139 0.29 -16.04 12.53
N ASP A 140 0.25 -17.04 13.42
CA ASP A 140 0.64 -16.86 14.83
C ASP A 140 2.10 -16.40 14.98
N ASN A 141 2.99 -16.85 14.09
CA ASN A 141 4.39 -16.41 14.07
C ASN A 141 4.49 -14.90 13.81
N TYR A 142 3.79 -14.40 12.79
CA TYR A 142 3.77 -12.97 12.52
C TYR A 142 3.09 -12.19 13.64
N LEU A 143 1.99 -12.71 14.21
CA LEU A 143 1.30 -12.08 15.33
C LEU A 143 2.23 -11.86 16.52
N ASN A 144 3.05 -12.86 16.86
CA ASN A 144 4.03 -12.76 17.94
C ASN A 144 5.12 -11.72 17.64
N LYS A 145 5.67 -11.71 16.41
CA LYS A 145 6.64 -10.69 15.96
C LYS A 145 6.03 -9.29 16.03
N PHE A 146 4.78 -9.15 15.61
CA PHE A 146 4.04 -7.89 15.61
C PHE A 146 3.81 -7.39 17.04
N GLN A 147 3.35 -8.24 17.95
CA GLN A 147 3.16 -7.89 19.37
C GLN A 147 4.47 -7.42 20.02
N TYR A 148 5.58 -8.08 19.72
CA TYR A 148 6.90 -7.67 20.23
C TYR A 148 7.28 -6.26 19.73
N LYS A 149 7.08 -5.95 18.45
CA LYS A 149 7.32 -4.63 17.88
C LYS A 149 6.38 -3.57 18.48
N LEU A 150 5.09 -3.88 18.62
CA LEU A 150 4.11 -2.96 19.19
C LEU A 150 4.50 -2.44 20.58
N ASN A 151 5.06 -3.32 21.41
CA ASN A 151 5.46 -3.00 22.78
C ASN A 151 6.70 -2.07 22.86
N GLN A 152 7.48 -1.94 21.78
CA GLN A 152 8.67 -1.08 21.74
C GLN A 152 8.40 0.30 21.15
N GLU A 153 7.45 0.37 20.22
CA GLU A 153 7.13 1.60 19.52
C GLU A 153 6.33 2.56 20.42
N SER A 154 6.63 3.85 20.36
CA SER A 154 5.78 4.87 21.00
C SER A 154 4.41 4.98 20.32
N ASN A 155 3.43 5.53 21.03
CA ASN A 155 2.10 5.79 20.46
C ASN A 155 2.18 6.91 19.41
N PHE A 156 1.44 6.73 18.32
CA PHE A 156 1.29 7.72 17.26
C PHE A 156 -0.08 7.56 16.61
N TYR A 157 -0.51 8.57 15.87
CA TYR A 157 -1.71 8.53 15.03
C TYR A 157 -1.36 8.99 13.63
N TYR A 158 -2.16 8.64 12.64
CA TYR A 158 -1.99 9.15 11.29
C TYR A 158 -2.79 10.44 11.09
N ASN A 159 -2.12 11.51 10.66
CA ASN A 159 -2.79 12.64 10.02
C ASN A 159 -3.23 12.26 8.59
N ARG A 160 -2.33 11.57 7.87
CA ARG A 160 -2.57 11.04 6.53
C ARG A 160 -2.01 9.64 6.44
N ILE A 161 -2.73 8.77 5.75
CA ILE A 161 -2.27 7.44 5.35
C ILE A 161 -3.02 7.03 4.08
N PHE A 162 -2.29 6.60 3.06
CA PHE A 162 -2.86 6.05 1.84
C PHE A 162 -1.88 5.10 1.17
N LEU A 163 -2.42 4.09 0.48
CA LEU A 163 -1.64 3.18 -0.33
C LEU A 163 -1.46 3.80 -1.71
N ASN A 164 -0.20 3.92 -2.15
CA ASN A 164 0.14 4.38 -3.50
C ASN A 164 0.04 3.26 -4.50
N ASP A 165 0.61 2.11 -4.15
CA ASP A 165 0.62 0.93 -4.99
C ASP A 165 0.68 -0.35 -4.17
N VAL A 166 -0.03 -1.36 -4.64
CA VAL A 166 0.00 -2.73 -4.15
C VAL A 166 0.11 -3.63 -5.35
N LYS A 167 1.20 -4.39 -5.43
CA LYS A 167 1.55 -5.17 -6.61
C LYS A 167 2.12 -6.53 -6.26
N LEU A 168 1.64 -7.58 -6.91
CA LEU A 168 2.26 -8.89 -6.85
C LEU A 168 3.65 -8.85 -7.51
N ILE A 169 4.70 -9.20 -6.76
CA ILE A 169 6.10 -9.17 -7.22
C ILE A 169 6.80 -10.53 -7.17
N GLY A 170 6.16 -11.56 -6.61
CA GLY A 170 6.73 -12.90 -6.56
C GLY A 170 5.72 -13.97 -6.21
N ALA A 171 6.00 -15.19 -6.66
CA ALA A 171 5.20 -16.38 -6.42
C ALA A 171 6.12 -17.60 -6.34
N LEU A 172 5.91 -18.47 -5.36
CA LEU A 172 6.63 -19.72 -5.20
C LEU A 172 5.78 -20.76 -4.47
N SER A 173 6.22 -22.02 -4.51
CA SER A 173 5.66 -23.08 -3.66
C SER A 173 6.72 -23.63 -2.72
N LYS A 174 6.35 -23.78 -1.46
CA LYS A 174 7.21 -24.37 -0.43
C LYS A 174 6.36 -25.06 0.62
N ASP A 175 6.80 -26.24 1.09
CA ASP A 175 6.14 -26.97 2.18
C ASP A 175 4.62 -27.19 1.96
N ARG A 176 4.23 -27.58 0.73
CA ARG A 176 2.83 -27.74 0.28
C ARG A 176 1.98 -26.46 0.33
N LYS A 177 2.60 -25.29 0.36
CA LYS A 177 1.93 -24.00 0.32
C LYS A 177 2.33 -23.24 -0.93
N ASN A 178 1.37 -22.55 -1.51
CA ASN A 178 1.63 -21.45 -2.42
C ASN A 178 1.92 -20.20 -1.58
N ILE A 179 3.02 -19.51 -1.89
CA ILE A 179 3.49 -18.31 -1.21
C ILE A 179 3.62 -17.21 -2.25
N LEU A 180 2.96 -16.08 -1.99
CA LEU A 180 3.00 -14.90 -2.84
C LEU A 180 3.65 -13.75 -2.09
N THR A 181 4.40 -12.92 -2.80
CA THR A 181 5.01 -11.70 -2.24
C THR A 181 4.46 -10.49 -2.97
N VAL A 182 3.94 -9.55 -2.18
CA VAL A 182 3.25 -8.36 -2.66
C VAL A 182 3.97 -7.12 -2.14
N ALA A 183 4.46 -6.28 -3.04
CA ALA A 183 5.02 -4.99 -2.69
C ALA A 183 3.90 -4.02 -2.35
N VAL A 184 4.05 -3.31 -1.23
CA VAL A 184 3.13 -2.27 -0.78
C VAL A 184 3.92 -0.97 -0.63
N THR A 185 3.53 0.05 -1.38
CA THR A 185 4.01 1.42 -1.20
C THR A 185 2.94 2.21 -0.44
N CYS A 186 3.29 2.74 0.71
CA CYS A 186 2.39 3.49 1.59
C CYS A 186 2.96 4.88 1.86
N SER A 187 2.13 5.91 1.69
CA SER A 187 2.45 7.28 2.08
C SER A 187 1.70 7.65 3.34
N TYR A 188 2.39 8.30 4.27
CA TYR A 188 1.84 8.61 5.58
C TYR A 188 2.45 9.88 6.19
N GLN A 189 1.72 10.48 7.13
CA GLN A 189 2.22 11.51 8.03
C GLN A 189 1.66 11.24 9.43
N ARG A 190 2.53 11.10 10.42
CA ARG A 190 2.13 10.85 11.80
C ARG A 190 1.96 12.14 12.59
N VAL A 191 1.12 12.05 13.61
CA VAL A 191 0.95 13.03 14.68
C VAL A 191 1.05 12.35 16.03
N ILE A 192 1.42 13.12 17.04
CA ILE A 192 1.33 12.74 18.45
C ILE A 192 0.28 13.61 19.14
N ILE A 193 -0.44 13.03 20.10
CA ILE A 193 -1.34 13.80 20.96
C ILE A 193 -0.56 14.17 22.22
N ASN A 194 -0.49 15.47 22.53
CA ASN A 194 0.16 15.94 23.74
C ASN A 194 -0.77 15.85 24.97
N ASN A 195 -0.24 16.15 26.15
CA ASN A 195 -0.99 16.13 27.42
C ASN A 195 -2.15 17.15 27.51
N ARG A 196 -2.37 17.96 26.49
CA ARG A 196 -3.47 18.95 26.40
C ARG A 196 -4.46 18.62 25.28
N ASP A 197 -4.50 17.36 24.86
CA ASP A 197 -5.34 16.87 23.75
C ASP A 197 -5.17 17.67 22.46
N LYS A 198 -3.94 18.10 22.14
CA LYS A 198 -3.62 18.72 20.85
C LYS A 198 -2.80 17.76 20.00
N ALA A 199 -3.22 17.60 18.74
CA ALA A 199 -2.45 16.89 17.72
C ALA A 199 -1.30 17.76 17.22
N ILE A 200 -0.08 17.24 17.36
CA ILE A 200 1.17 17.84 16.90
C ILE A 200 1.72 16.99 15.76
N ILE A 201 2.05 17.61 14.63
CA ILE A 201 2.71 16.96 13.51
C ILE A 201 4.02 16.35 13.98
N PHE A 202 4.15 15.03 13.83
CA PHE A 202 5.35 14.28 14.20
C PHE A 202 6.30 14.16 13.00
N ASP A 203 5.77 13.77 11.84
CA ASP A 203 6.53 13.78 10.58
C ASP A 203 6.36 15.14 9.90
N SER A 204 7.45 15.90 9.71
CA SER A 204 7.39 17.28 9.21
C SER A 204 6.68 17.40 7.85
N VAL A 205 6.79 16.36 7.04
CA VAL A 205 6.16 16.20 5.73
C VAL A 205 5.57 14.80 5.59
N VAL A 206 4.74 14.60 4.56
CA VAL A 206 4.31 13.24 4.18
C VAL A 206 5.51 12.46 3.68
N LYS A 207 5.68 11.22 4.15
CA LYS A 207 6.75 10.30 3.76
C LYS A 207 6.19 9.07 3.08
N SER A 208 7.00 8.42 2.26
CA SER A 208 6.69 7.12 1.67
C SER A 208 7.57 6.02 2.25
N LYS A 209 6.97 4.87 2.51
CA LYS A 209 7.68 3.61 2.80
C LYS A 209 7.27 2.51 1.81
N LYS A 210 8.16 1.55 1.61
CA LYS A 210 7.94 0.34 0.83
C LYS A 210 8.21 -0.89 1.68
N GLU A 211 7.23 -1.79 1.71
CA GLU A 211 7.33 -3.06 2.43
C GLU A 211 6.87 -4.20 1.52
N VAL A 212 7.32 -5.41 1.80
CA VAL A 212 6.93 -6.62 1.07
C VAL A 212 6.13 -7.50 2.02
N VAL A 213 4.87 -7.75 1.65
CA VAL A 213 3.95 -8.61 2.38
C VAL A 213 4.02 -10.01 1.80
N PHE A 214 4.25 -10.99 2.67
CA PHE A 214 4.18 -12.40 2.33
C PHE A 214 2.81 -12.92 2.69
N ILE A 215 2.15 -13.59 1.75
CA ILE A 215 0.92 -14.32 2.01
C ILE A 215 1.08 -15.78 1.58
N SER A 216 0.41 -16.68 2.27
CA SER A 216 0.46 -18.11 1.98
C SER A 216 -0.91 -18.77 2.03
N ARG A 217 -1.07 -19.83 1.24
CA ARG A 217 -2.25 -20.68 1.20
C ARG A 217 -1.83 -22.12 0.91
N ASP A 218 -2.48 -23.10 1.51
CA ASP A 218 -2.26 -24.52 1.22
C ASP A 218 -2.61 -24.81 -0.25
N ILE A 219 -1.79 -25.60 -0.95
CA ILE A 219 -2.06 -26.00 -2.34
C ILE A 219 -3.33 -26.87 -2.46
N ASN A 220 -3.73 -27.55 -1.37
CA ASN A 220 -4.99 -28.31 -1.29
C ASN A 220 -6.03 -27.57 -0.45
N ALA A 221 -5.93 -26.24 -0.35
CA ALA A 221 -6.91 -25.45 0.38
C ALA A 221 -8.32 -25.71 -0.17
N LYS A 222 -9.28 -25.71 0.74
CA LYS A 222 -10.69 -25.83 0.38
C LYS A 222 -11.14 -24.60 -0.39
N GLU A 223 -12.29 -24.76 -1.04
CA GLU A 223 -13.02 -23.65 -1.66
C GLU A 223 -13.19 -22.51 -0.65
N ASN A 224 -12.84 -21.30 -1.09
CA ASN A 224 -13.01 -20.08 -0.32
C ASN A 224 -14.40 -19.49 -0.60
N LYS A 225 -15.21 -19.32 0.44
CA LYS A 225 -16.58 -18.80 0.39
C LYS A 225 -16.74 -17.38 0.91
N GLY A 226 -15.65 -16.70 1.25
CA GLY A 226 -15.67 -15.36 1.81
C GLY A 226 -14.29 -14.82 2.16
N SER A 227 -14.15 -13.50 2.28
CA SER A 227 -12.85 -12.90 2.58
C SER A 227 -12.75 -12.51 4.06
N ILE A 228 -11.82 -13.10 4.80
CA ILE A 228 -11.54 -12.73 6.21
C ILE A 228 -11.08 -11.27 6.35
N TYR A 229 -10.51 -10.70 5.30
CA TYR A 229 -10.13 -9.30 5.20
C TYR A 229 -11.35 -8.38 5.07
N ALA A 230 -12.44 -8.87 4.45
CA ALA A 230 -13.72 -8.18 4.32
C ALA A 230 -14.73 -8.60 5.41
N LYS A 231 -14.24 -9.06 6.57
CA LYS A 231 -15.06 -9.50 7.70
C LYS A 231 -16.05 -10.62 7.32
N GLN A 232 -15.61 -11.59 6.51
CA GLN A 232 -16.39 -12.79 6.18
C GLN A 232 -15.60 -14.06 6.45
N CYS A 233 -16.27 -15.09 6.94
CA CYS A 233 -15.65 -16.39 7.15
C CYS A 233 -15.38 -17.08 5.81
N SER A 234 -14.11 -17.43 5.56
CA SER A 234 -13.67 -18.16 4.38
C SER A 234 -14.29 -19.55 4.21
N ASN A 235 -14.75 -20.18 5.30
CA ASN A 235 -15.32 -21.53 5.27
C ASN A 235 -16.83 -21.55 5.03
N CYS A 236 -17.59 -20.59 5.58
CA CYS A 236 -19.07 -20.60 5.48
C CYS A 236 -19.69 -19.35 4.83
N GLY A 237 -18.90 -18.31 4.51
CA GLY A 237 -19.39 -17.02 4.01
C GLY A 237 -20.13 -16.17 5.05
N GLY A 238 -20.22 -16.65 6.31
CA GLY A 238 -20.86 -15.92 7.40
C GLY A 238 -20.13 -14.63 7.75
N THR A 239 -20.90 -13.58 8.07
CA THR A 239 -20.37 -12.29 8.50
C THR A 239 -19.60 -12.41 9.82
N ILE A 240 -18.44 -11.80 9.93
CA ILE A 240 -17.65 -11.74 11.18
C ILE A 240 -18.07 -10.48 11.92
N LEU A 241 -18.87 -10.63 12.97
CA LEU A 241 -19.37 -9.53 13.80
C LEU A 241 -18.28 -9.02 14.76
N ASP A 242 -17.61 -9.95 15.45
CA ASP A 242 -16.49 -9.65 16.33
C ASP A 242 -15.17 -9.96 15.61
N THR A 243 -14.51 -8.91 15.14
CA THR A 243 -13.23 -9.01 14.43
C THR A 243 -12.07 -9.39 15.35
N THR A 244 -12.28 -9.38 16.66
CA THR A 244 -11.32 -9.80 17.68
C THR A 244 -11.53 -11.25 18.10
N ASN A 245 -12.47 -12.01 17.52
CA ASN A 245 -12.54 -13.45 17.71
C ASN A 245 -11.76 -14.17 16.59
N ILE A 246 -11.00 -15.20 16.96
CA ILE A 246 -10.28 -16.04 15.98
C ILE A 246 -11.16 -17.15 15.41
N ASN A 247 -12.27 -17.48 16.09
CA ASN A 247 -13.22 -18.48 15.64
C ASN A 247 -14.47 -17.81 15.06
N CYS A 248 -14.95 -18.34 13.94
CA CYS A 248 -16.21 -17.91 13.35
C CYS A 248 -17.39 -18.23 14.28
N SER A 249 -18.19 -17.22 14.62
CA SER A 249 -19.37 -17.38 15.48
C SER A 249 -20.47 -18.26 14.88
N TYR A 250 -20.46 -18.49 13.56
CA TYR A 250 -21.49 -19.26 12.86
C TYR A 250 -21.13 -20.74 12.68
N CYS A 251 -19.90 -21.04 12.23
CA CYS A 251 -19.48 -22.41 11.92
C CYS A 251 -18.33 -22.93 12.79
N GLY A 252 -17.78 -22.11 13.69
CA GLY A 252 -16.66 -22.48 14.56
C GLY A 252 -15.29 -22.56 13.88
N ASN A 253 -15.21 -22.31 12.57
CA ASN A 253 -13.94 -22.38 11.83
C ASN A 253 -12.91 -21.38 12.37
N ILE A 254 -11.65 -21.81 12.48
CA ILE A 254 -10.52 -20.94 12.80
C ILE A 254 -10.24 -20.05 11.59
N LEU A 255 -10.30 -18.73 11.79
CA LEU A 255 -10.29 -17.75 10.71
C LEU A 255 -8.90 -17.59 10.05
N ASN A 256 -7.81 -17.64 10.81
CA ASN A 256 -6.46 -17.49 10.29
C ASN A 256 -5.87 -18.77 9.69
N SER A 257 -6.68 -19.51 8.93
CA SER A 257 -6.30 -20.80 8.38
C SER A 257 -5.94 -20.72 6.89
N GLU A 258 -4.68 -21.06 6.58
CA GLU A 258 -4.16 -21.22 5.22
C GLU A 258 -4.87 -22.32 4.41
N SER A 259 -5.66 -23.17 5.08
CA SER A 259 -6.47 -24.20 4.41
C SER A 259 -7.78 -23.66 3.80
N THR A 260 -8.12 -22.39 4.03
CA THR A 260 -9.40 -21.79 3.59
C THR A 260 -9.25 -20.40 2.98
N ASP A 261 -8.21 -19.64 3.32
CA ASP A 261 -7.92 -18.34 2.71
C ASP A 261 -6.41 -18.09 2.62
N TRP A 262 -6.01 -17.02 1.94
CA TRP A 262 -4.66 -16.49 1.92
C TRP A 262 -4.36 -15.75 3.22
N ILE A 263 -3.33 -16.17 3.95
CA ILE A 263 -2.97 -15.62 5.27
C ILE A 263 -1.65 -14.85 5.17
N ILE A 264 -1.58 -13.66 5.76
CA ILE A 264 -0.32 -12.91 5.86
C ILE A 264 0.64 -13.64 6.80
N SER A 265 1.78 -14.05 6.26
CA SER A 265 2.79 -14.84 6.97
C SER A 265 3.99 -14.01 7.42
N ASP A 266 4.32 -12.92 6.72
CA ASP A 266 5.33 -11.95 7.17
C ASP A 266 5.17 -10.60 6.48
N ILE A 267 5.81 -9.57 7.05
CA ILE A 267 6.01 -8.27 6.40
C ILE A 267 7.46 -7.85 6.62
N MET A 268 8.17 -7.63 5.52
CA MET A 268 9.57 -7.27 5.51
C MET A 268 9.76 -5.86 4.96
N THR A 269 10.83 -5.19 5.40
CA THR A 269 11.33 -4.04 4.64
C THR A 269 11.80 -4.52 3.28
N TYR A 270 11.88 -3.61 2.33
CA TYR A 270 12.34 -3.95 1.00
C TYR A 270 13.82 -4.40 0.98
N GLU A 271 14.65 -3.86 1.88
CA GLU A 271 16.05 -4.27 2.10
C GLU A 271 16.16 -5.70 2.67
N ASP A 272 15.37 -6.01 3.69
CA ASP A 272 15.31 -7.37 4.26
C ASP A 272 14.83 -8.39 3.22
N TYR A 273 13.86 -8.00 2.39
CA TYR A 273 13.36 -8.84 1.30
C TYR A 273 14.45 -9.18 0.28
N TYR A 274 15.28 -8.22 -0.10
CA TYR A 274 16.42 -8.51 -0.99
C TYR A 274 17.42 -9.47 -0.37
N THR A 275 17.74 -9.26 0.91
CA THR A 275 18.63 -10.16 1.64
C THR A 275 18.03 -11.57 1.67
N PHE A 276 16.75 -11.68 2.00
CA PHE A 276 16.00 -12.93 1.97
C PHE A 276 16.04 -13.61 0.60
N LEU A 277 15.79 -12.87 -0.50
CA LEU A 277 15.87 -13.40 -1.86
C LEU A 277 17.26 -13.92 -2.20
N SER A 278 18.31 -13.22 -1.79
CA SER A 278 19.70 -13.61 -2.07
C SER A 278 20.08 -14.91 -1.36
N GLU A 279 19.62 -15.10 -0.12
CA GLU A 279 19.87 -16.28 0.69
C GLU A 279 19.01 -17.48 0.27
N ASN A 280 17.82 -17.20 -0.26
CA ASN A 280 16.81 -18.21 -0.61
C ASN A 280 16.67 -18.39 -2.12
N HIS A 281 17.66 -17.96 -2.92
CA HIS A 281 17.57 -17.96 -4.40
C HIS A 281 17.22 -19.34 -4.99
N ASN A 282 17.49 -20.43 -4.27
CA ASN A 282 17.19 -21.80 -4.67
C ASN A 282 15.69 -22.17 -4.50
N LEU A 283 14.97 -21.46 -3.63
CA LEU A 283 13.54 -21.66 -3.36
C LEU A 283 12.64 -20.85 -4.31
N PHE A 284 13.19 -19.82 -4.94
CA PHE A 284 12.49 -19.00 -5.92
C PHE A 284 12.80 -19.52 -7.33
N MET A 285 11.92 -20.35 -7.86
CA MET A 285 12.00 -20.77 -9.27
C MET A 285 11.82 -19.56 -10.21
N ALA A 286 11.06 -18.56 -9.78
CA ALA A 286 10.76 -17.29 -10.45
C ALA A 286 11.33 -16.09 -9.67
N ASN A 287 12.39 -15.46 -10.18
CA ASN A 287 12.95 -14.24 -9.58
C ASN A 287 12.93 -13.10 -10.58
N ILE A 288 12.45 -11.94 -10.13
CA ILE A 288 12.88 -10.65 -10.67
C ILE A 288 14.33 -10.47 -10.22
N SER A 289 15.24 -10.15 -11.13
CA SER A 289 16.62 -9.90 -10.70
C SER A 289 16.63 -8.69 -9.76
N PRO A 290 17.36 -8.74 -8.63
CA PRO A 290 17.48 -7.61 -7.71
C PRO A 290 17.89 -6.31 -8.42
N LYS A 291 18.74 -6.43 -9.45
CA LYS A 291 19.21 -5.32 -10.30
C LYS A 291 18.15 -4.71 -11.24
N LYS A 292 17.08 -5.43 -11.58
CA LYS A 292 15.96 -4.88 -12.38
C LYS A 292 15.04 -4.02 -11.52
N LEU A 293 14.87 -4.40 -10.26
CA LEU A 293 14.11 -3.65 -9.26
C LEU A 293 14.82 -2.34 -8.81
N GLU A 294 16.15 -2.28 -8.92
CA GLU A 294 16.94 -1.06 -8.65
C GLU A 294 16.79 0.05 -9.71
N LYS A 295 16.42 -0.28 -10.95
CA LYS A 295 16.41 0.68 -12.07
C LYS A 295 15.18 1.59 -12.13
N ILE A 296 14.37 1.60 -11.08
CA ILE A 296 12.98 2.07 -11.11
C ILE A 296 12.85 3.57 -10.85
N TYR A 297 13.93 4.22 -10.41
CA TYR A 297 14.12 5.66 -10.57
C TYR A 297 15.60 5.89 -10.85
N LYS A 298 15.94 6.83 -11.73
CA LYS A 298 17.32 7.35 -11.66
C LYS A 298 17.40 8.02 -10.28
N ASN A 299 18.45 7.81 -9.49
CA ASN A 299 18.65 8.50 -8.20
C ASN A 299 18.37 10.01 -8.27
N ARG A 300 18.54 10.57 -9.47
CA ARG A 300 18.15 11.91 -9.90
C ARG A 300 16.67 12.28 -9.70
N ASP A 301 15.72 11.38 -9.97
CA ASP A 301 14.29 11.63 -9.83
C ASP A 301 13.88 11.71 -8.35
N TYR A 302 14.36 10.79 -7.52
CA TYR A 302 14.23 10.89 -6.06
C TYR A 302 14.89 12.17 -5.53
N ALA A 303 16.11 12.45 -5.98
CA ALA A 303 16.82 13.67 -5.58
C ALA A 303 16.03 14.93 -5.94
N PHE A 304 15.49 15.02 -7.16
CA PHE A 304 14.77 16.19 -7.60
C PHE A 304 13.47 16.38 -6.82
N ASN A 305 12.67 15.32 -6.66
CA ASN A 305 11.46 15.33 -5.84
C ASN A 305 11.74 15.80 -4.41
N ASN A 306 12.74 15.21 -3.75
CA ASN A 306 13.02 15.53 -2.34
C ASN A 306 13.61 16.93 -2.16
N ILE A 307 14.36 17.44 -3.15
CA ILE A 307 14.82 18.83 -3.16
C ILE A 307 13.63 19.78 -3.24
N LEU A 308 12.61 19.48 -4.05
CA LEU A 308 11.40 20.30 -4.13
C LEU A 308 10.59 20.26 -2.84
N VAL A 309 10.49 19.10 -2.18
CA VAL A 309 9.86 19.01 -0.85
C VAL A 309 10.65 19.78 0.21
N MET A 310 11.99 19.78 0.13
CA MET A 310 12.86 20.52 1.04
C MET A 310 12.62 22.03 0.95
N ILE A 311 12.76 22.59 -0.26
CA ILE A 311 12.50 23.99 -0.56
C ILE A 311 11.05 24.40 -0.21
N ALA A 312 10.12 23.44 -0.21
CA ALA A 312 8.71 23.69 0.15
C ALA A 312 8.42 23.63 1.64
N ALA A 313 9.38 23.25 2.48
CA ALA A 313 9.09 22.79 3.84
C ALA A 313 8.44 23.87 4.71
N ASP A 314 8.95 25.10 4.61
CA ASP A 314 8.44 26.28 5.34
C ASP A 314 7.17 26.88 4.70
N GLY A 315 6.88 26.53 3.45
CA GLY A 315 5.76 27.05 2.67
C GLY A 315 6.05 28.39 1.96
N ILE A 316 7.29 28.86 2.00
CA ILE A 316 7.76 30.08 1.33
C ILE A 316 8.74 29.65 0.25
N PHE A 317 8.31 29.67 -1.01
CA PHE A 317 9.21 29.39 -2.14
C PHE A 317 9.92 30.65 -2.57
N GLU A 318 11.18 30.82 -2.16
CA GLU A 318 11.98 31.97 -2.56
C GLU A 318 12.40 31.90 -4.04
N GLU A 319 12.61 33.07 -4.67
CA GLU A 319 12.99 33.12 -6.08
C GLU A 319 14.32 32.40 -6.36
N GLU A 320 15.26 32.46 -5.40
CA GLU A 320 16.58 31.82 -5.49
C GLU A 320 16.47 30.29 -5.50
N GLU A 321 15.59 29.73 -4.67
CA GLU A 321 15.33 28.29 -4.60
C GLU A 321 14.60 27.78 -5.85
N ILE A 322 13.61 28.53 -6.35
CA ILE A 322 12.95 28.24 -7.63
C ILE A 322 13.97 28.26 -8.76
N HIS A 323 14.87 29.24 -8.77
CA HIS A 323 15.92 29.34 -9.77
C HIS A 323 16.87 28.15 -9.70
N PHE A 324 17.27 27.76 -8.49
CA PHE A 324 18.11 26.59 -8.25
C PHE A 324 17.44 25.30 -8.75
N ALA A 325 16.17 25.07 -8.39
CA ALA A 325 15.40 23.91 -8.84
C ALA A 325 15.28 23.87 -10.37
N LYS A 326 14.92 24.98 -11.03
CA LYS A 326 14.84 25.07 -12.50
C LYS A 326 16.19 24.81 -13.16
N LYS A 327 17.29 25.32 -12.61
CA LYS A 327 18.66 25.10 -13.11
C LYS A 327 19.07 23.63 -12.98
N LEU A 328 18.81 23.02 -11.83
CA LEU A 328 19.09 21.61 -11.58
C LEU A 328 18.30 20.71 -12.53
N ALA A 329 17.02 21.00 -12.72
CA ALA A 329 16.15 20.24 -13.60
C ALA A 329 16.58 20.31 -15.07
N ARG A 330 17.02 21.48 -15.56
CA ARG A 330 17.63 21.64 -16.90
C ARG A 330 18.91 20.82 -17.05
N LYS A 331 19.81 20.89 -16.06
CA LYS A 331 21.05 20.09 -16.05
C LYS A 331 20.75 18.59 -16.08
N TRP A 332 19.64 18.20 -15.48
CA TRP A 332 19.16 16.83 -15.42
C TRP A 332 18.23 16.46 -16.59
N GLY A 333 17.99 17.35 -17.55
CA GLY A 333 17.23 17.04 -18.76
C GLY A 333 15.73 16.81 -18.55
N TYR A 334 15.14 17.39 -17.50
CA TYR A 334 13.68 17.47 -17.39
C TYR A 334 13.13 18.56 -18.30
N SER A 335 11.91 18.38 -18.83
CA SER A 335 11.25 19.40 -19.62
C SER A 335 10.67 20.51 -18.72
N ILE A 336 10.82 21.77 -19.14
CA ILE A 336 10.38 22.96 -18.37
C ILE A 336 8.88 22.91 -18.03
N LYS A 337 8.05 22.47 -18.97
CA LYS A 337 6.60 22.30 -18.75
C LYS A 337 6.25 21.28 -17.67
N LYS A 338 7.02 20.19 -17.53
CA LYS A 338 6.81 19.20 -16.47
C LYS A 338 7.26 19.71 -15.11
N ILE A 339 8.29 20.56 -15.08
CA ILE A 339 8.82 21.12 -13.84
C ILE A 339 7.82 22.10 -13.21
N GLU A 340 7.09 22.89 -14.00
CA GLU A 340 6.10 23.83 -13.46
C GLU A 340 4.98 23.14 -12.68
N GLY A 341 4.44 22.02 -13.19
CA GLY A 341 3.44 21.22 -12.46
C GLY A 341 3.99 20.65 -11.16
N ILE A 342 5.19 20.06 -11.18
CA ILE A 342 5.81 19.48 -9.97
C ILE A 342 6.15 20.57 -8.93
N LEU A 343 6.58 21.76 -9.38
CA LEU A 343 6.79 22.91 -8.49
C LEU A 343 5.49 23.36 -7.83
N ASP A 344 4.37 23.35 -8.56
CA ASP A 344 3.07 23.69 -8.00
C ASP A 344 2.59 22.65 -6.97
N MET A 345 2.79 21.36 -7.26
CA MET A 345 2.55 20.29 -6.28
C MET A 345 3.38 20.47 -5.00
N ALA A 346 4.65 20.87 -5.15
CA ALA A 346 5.55 21.12 -4.03
C ALA A 346 5.03 22.29 -3.17
N LYS A 347 4.67 23.42 -3.79
CA LYS A 347 4.06 24.58 -3.12
C LYS A 347 2.80 24.24 -2.34
N ASN A 348 1.99 23.34 -2.89
CA ASN A 348 0.75 22.89 -2.27
C ASN A 348 0.94 21.72 -1.28
N LYS A 349 2.18 21.36 -0.91
CA LYS A 349 2.48 20.25 0.02
C LYS A 349 1.87 18.91 -0.41
N LEU A 350 1.80 18.68 -1.73
CA LEU A 350 1.27 17.47 -2.36
C LEU A 350 2.38 16.46 -2.68
N LEU A 351 3.64 16.92 -2.73
CA LEU A 351 4.79 16.03 -2.84
C LEU A 351 5.11 15.32 -1.52
N VAL A 352 5.66 14.12 -1.67
CA VAL A 352 6.00 13.21 -0.58
C VAL A 352 7.49 12.95 -0.61
N ILE A 353 8.16 12.87 0.54
CA ILE A 353 9.56 12.40 0.60
C ILE A 353 9.61 10.93 0.19
N ARG A 354 10.42 10.65 -0.84
CA ARG A 354 10.64 9.31 -1.38
C ARG A 354 12.14 9.04 -1.38
N MET A 355 12.60 7.98 -0.73
CA MET A 355 14.03 7.62 -0.71
C MET A 355 14.29 6.33 -1.48
N PRO A 356 15.45 6.19 -2.15
CA PRO A 356 15.89 4.91 -2.66
C PRO A 356 16.26 3.99 -1.50
N GLU A 357 16.40 2.70 -1.79
CA GLU A 357 16.66 1.68 -0.78
C GLU A 357 18.14 1.67 -0.36
N ASP A 358 19.06 1.83 -1.32
CA ASP A 358 20.51 1.80 -1.06
C ASP A 358 20.97 2.95 -0.15
N LYS A 359 21.67 2.59 0.93
CA LYS A 359 22.17 3.54 1.93
C LYS A 359 23.12 4.59 1.34
N LYS A 360 23.95 4.25 0.35
CA LYS A 360 24.86 5.22 -0.28
C LYS A 360 24.08 6.22 -1.12
N ASP A 361 23.04 5.79 -1.79
CA ASP A 361 22.17 6.65 -2.58
C ASP A 361 21.28 7.54 -1.71
N LYS A 362 20.77 7.03 -0.58
CA LYS A 362 20.14 7.86 0.47
C LYS A 362 21.08 8.98 0.93
N GLN A 363 22.34 8.66 1.25
CA GLN A 363 23.35 9.64 1.65
C GLN A 363 23.66 10.67 0.56
N LYS A 364 23.71 10.26 -0.72
CA LYS A 364 23.91 11.20 -1.84
C LYS A 364 22.74 12.17 -1.97
N ILE A 365 21.51 11.68 -1.84
CA ILE A 365 20.30 12.50 -1.92
C ILE A 365 20.23 13.46 -0.74
N TYR A 366 20.51 12.99 0.48
CA TYR A 366 20.58 13.83 1.67
C TYR A 366 21.56 15.00 1.49
N LYS A 367 22.77 14.75 0.97
CA LYS A 367 23.75 15.81 0.66
C LYS A 367 23.26 16.81 -0.39
N LEU A 368 22.36 16.40 -1.29
CA LEU A 368 21.75 17.32 -2.25
C LEU A 368 20.64 18.14 -1.60
N MET A 369 19.89 17.57 -0.67
CA MET A 369 18.89 18.28 0.14
C MET A 369 19.56 19.34 1.03
N GLU A 370 20.65 19.00 1.71
CA GLU A 370 21.44 19.97 2.50
C GLU A 370 21.94 21.14 1.66
N LYS A 371 22.36 20.86 0.42
CA LYS A 371 22.80 21.91 -0.53
C LYS A 371 21.65 22.78 -1.00
N ALA A 372 20.46 22.21 -1.16
CA ALA A 372 19.28 22.94 -1.60
C ALA A 372 18.79 23.90 -0.51
N ALA A 373 18.70 23.43 0.73
CA ALA A 373 18.31 24.24 1.88
C ALA A 373 19.30 25.38 2.20
N ALA A 374 20.54 25.29 1.73
CA ALA A 374 21.57 26.30 1.94
C ALA A 374 21.72 27.29 0.77
N VAL A 375 20.82 27.26 -0.22
CA VAL A 375 20.95 28.06 -1.46
C VAL A 375 20.88 29.56 -1.20
N ASP A 376 19.94 29.98 -0.36
CA ASP A 376 19.67 31.38 0.03
C ASP A 376 20.53 31.83 1.23
N GLY A 377 21.33 30.92 1.81
CA GLY A 377 22.16 31.16 2.98
C GLY A 377 21.40 31.15 4.32
N ASN A 378 20.09 30.84 4.34
CA ASN A 378 19.27 30.85 5.53
C ASN A 378 18.34 29.62 5.63
N ILE A 379 18.85 28.54 6.24
CA ILE A 379 18.03 27.34 6.50
C ILE A 379 16.98 27.65 7.58
N SER A 380 15.70 27.58 7.21
CA SER A 380 14.53 27.75 8.08
C SER A 380 14.44 26.67 9.18
N ALA A 381 13.56 26.88 10.17
CA ALA A 381 13.36 25.89 11.22
C ALA A 381 12.73 24.60 10.68
N GLU A 382 11.83 24.74 9.71
CA GLU A 382 11.11 23.68 9.03
C GLU A 382 12.03 22.82 8.16
N GLU A 383 12.90 23.44 7.35
CA GLU A 383 13.91 22.71 6.57
C GLU A 383 14.92 21.99 7.46
N ARG A 384 15.36 22.64 8.55
CA ARG A 384 16.27 22.00 9.52
C ARG A 384 15.61 20.79 10.18
N ALA A 385 14.35 20.91 10.57
CA ALA A 385 13.59 19.80 11.13
C ALA A 385 13.48 18.63 10.14
N LEU A 386 13.22 18.92 8.85
CA LEU A 386 13.14 17.90 7.80
C LEU A 386 14.51 17.25 7.54
N LEU A 387 15.61 18.01 7.52
CA LEU A 387 16.96 17.47 7.37
C LEU A 387 17.33 16.55 8.54
N ASP A 388 17.12 17.00 9.78
CA ASP A 388 17.39 16.20 10.98
C ASP A 388 16.56 14.91 11.01
N GLU A 389 15.31 15.00 10.56
CA GLU A 389 14.41 13.86 10.42
C GLU A 389 14.92 12.84 9.39
N VAL A 390 15.21 13.28 8.18
CA VAL A 390 15.76 12.42 7.12
C VAL A 390 17.08 11.79 7.55
N LYS A 391 17.94 12.54 8.23
CA LYS A 391 19.23 12.04 8.72
C LYS A 391 19.06 10.89 9.71
N ARG A 392 18.15 11.03 10.69
CA ARG A 392 17.84 9.95 11.65
C ARG A 392 17.36 8.68 10.96
N GLU A 393 16.60 8.80 9.88
CA GLU A 393 16.11 7.65 9.11
C GLU A 393 17.20 6.95 8.28
N ILE A 394 18.27 7.67 7.92
CA ILE A 394 19.41 7.08 7.20
C ILE A 394 20.37 6.37 8.17
N ASP A 395 20.45 6.88 9.39
CA ASP A 395 21.36 6.39 10.43
C ASP A 395 20.80 5.14 11.15
N ASN A 396 19.48 5.09 11.35
CA ASN A 396 18.75 3.88 11.78
C ASN A 396 18.64 2.86 10.64
#